data_AF-A0A5A7SWD0-F1
#
_entry.id   AF-A0A5A7SWD0-F1
#
_cell.length_a   1.000
_cell.length_b   1.000
_cell.length_c   1.000
_cell.angle_alpha   90.00
_cell.angle_beta   90.00
_cell.angle_gamma   90.00
#
_symmetry.space_group_name_H-M   'P 1'
#
loop_
_entity.id
_entity.type
_entity.pdbx_description
1 polymer ?
#
loop_
_entity_poly.entity_id
_entity_poly.type
_entity_poly.pdbx_seq_one_letter_code
_entity_poly.pdbx_strand_id
1 'polypeptide(L)' 'MVFGSGTIILLLLLFSVFGYCKAAECNFFAGSWVVDETYPLYTAASCPFVEHEFSCVKNGRPDLGYTKYRWQPLHCDLSR' A
#
# COMPACT_ATOMS: atom_id res chain seq x y z
N MET A 1 -43.85 23.87 -0.16
CA MET A 1 -42.53 23.37 0.31
C MET A 1 -41.46 24.10 -0.49
N VAL A 2 -41.07 25.29 -0.04
CA VAL A 2 -39.99 26.05 -0.68
C VAL A 2 -38.96 26.25 0.41
N PHE A 3 -37.96 25.37 0.48
CA PHE A 3 -36.78 25.64 1.29
C PHE A 3 -36.15 26.89 0.68
N GLY A 4 -36.26 28.02 1.37
CA GLY A 4 -35.79 29.31 0.85
C GLY A 4 -34.34 29.18 0.41
N SER A 5 -33.97 29.82 -0.70
CA SER A 5 -32.63 29.76 -1.28
C SER A 5 -31.50 29.96 -0.25
N GLY A 6 -31.74 30.75 0.79
CA GLY A 6 -30.82 30.94 1.92
C GLY A 6 -30.58 29.69 2.78
N THR A 7 -31.58 28.83 2.99
CA THR A 7 -31.40 27.55 3.71
C THR A 7 -30.56 26.56 2.90
N ILE A 8 -30.73 26.52 1.57
CA ILE A 8 -29.94 25.68 0.68
C ILE A 8 -28.47 26.15 0.69
N ILE A 9 -28.23 27.46 0.57
CA ILE A 9 -26.87 28.03 0.61
C ILE A 9 -26.21 27.77 1.96
N LEU A 10 -26.93 27.93 3.07
CA LEU A 10 -26.40 27.65 4.41
C LEU A 10 -26.04 26.17 4.57
N LEU A 11 -26.86 25.24 4.07
CA LEU A 11 -26.55 23.81 4.09
C LEU A 11 -25.33 23.48 3.22
N LEU A 12 -25.19 24.06 2.03
CA LEU A 12 -24.02 23.86 1.16
C LEU A 12 -22.71 24.39 1.80
N LEU A 13 -22.78 25.54 2.46
CA LEU A 13 -21.65 26.10 3.21
C LEU A 13 -21.32 25.28 4.45
N LEU A 14 -22.32 24.71 5.12
CA LEU A 14 -22.09 23.79 6.23
C LEU A 14 -21.44 22.49 5.73
N PHE A 15 -21.83 21.94 4.57
CA PHE A 15 -21.17 20.76 3.99
C PHE A 15 -19.71 21.02 3.59
N SER A 16 -19.36 22.22 3.10
CA SER A 16 -17.97 22.56 2.76
C SER A 16 -17.11 22.91 3.98
N VAL A 17 -17.70 23.43 5.06
CA VAL A 17 -16.99 23.84 6.29
C VAL A 17 -16.91 22.71 7.33
N PHE A 18 -17.92 21.82 7.42
CA PHE A 18 -18.03 20.80 8.48
C PHE A 18 -17.61 19.37 8.10
N GLY A 19 -17.15 19.10 6.87
CA GLY A 19 -16.49 17.82 6.63
C GLY A 19 -16.58 17.29 5.21
N TYR A 20 -15.49 17.49 4.47
CA TYR A 20 -14.99 16.44 3.61
C TYR A 20 -13.52 16.21 3.98
N CYS A 21 -13.26 15.35 4.97
CA CYS A 21 -11.97 14.68 5.06
C CYS A 21 -11.92 13.69 3.90
N LYS A 22 -11.42 14.14 2.74
CA LYS A 22 -11.13 13.24 1.63
C LYS A 22 -10.07 12.27 2.15
N ALA A 23 -10.44 10.99 2.31
CA ALA A 23 -9.46 9.95 2.57
C ALA A 23 -8.34 10.09 1.55
N ALA A 24 -7.10 10.17 2.02
CA ALA A 24 -5.96 10.26 1.12
C ALA A 24 -6.01 9.05 0.19
N GLU A 25 -5.86 9.32 -1.11
CA GLU A 25 -5.93 8.27 -2.12
C GLU A 25 -4.80 7.27 -1.90
N CYS A 26 -5.12 5.99 -2.04
CA CYS A 26 -4.14 4.92 -1.95
C CYS A 26 -3.10 5.09 -3.05
N ASN A 27 -1.89 5.51 -2.69
CA ASN A 27 -0.80 5.63 -3.64
C ASN A 27 0.10 4.41 -3.54
N PHE A 28 -0.07 3.46 -4.45
CA PHE A 28 0.73 2.23 -4.49
C PHE A 28 2.23 2.46 -4.67
N PHE A 29 2.64 3.62 -5.17
CA PHE A 29 4.04 3.96 -5.45
C PHE A 29 4.70 4.80 -4.35
N ALA A 30 3.92 5.34 -3.40
CA ALA A 30 4.43 6.09 -2.25
C ALA A 30 4.24 5.29 -0.97
N GLY A 31 5.32 5.06 -0.23
CA GLY A 31 5.31 4.10 0.87
C GLY A 31 6.70 3.90 1.46
N SER A 32 6.85 2.81 2.21
CA SER A 32 8.13 2.40 2.78
C SER A 32 8.27 0.88 2.77
N TRP A 33 9.52 0.43 2.82
CA TRP A 33 9.82 -0.97 3.04
C TRP A 33 9.74 -1.29 4.53
N VAL A 34 8.94 -2.29 4.89
CA VAL A 34 8.77 -2.77 6.26
C VAL A 34 9.22 -4.23 6.36
N VAL A 35 9.78 -4.62 7.50
CA VAL A 35 10.14 -6.02 7.75
C VAL A 35 8.86 -6.79 8.10
N ASP A 36 8.66 -7.93 7.44
CA ASP A 36 7.55 -8.84 7.68
C ASP A 36 8.07 -10.28 7.81
N GLU A 37 7.78 -10.92 8.94
CA GLU A 37 8.22 -12.28 9.23
C GLU A 37 7.52 -13.34 8.37
N THR A 38 6.35 -13.02 7.81
CA THR A 38 5.60 -13.90 6.90
C THR A 38 6.22 -13.98 5.50
N TYR A 39 7.21 -13.13 5.19
CA TYR A 39 7.98 -13.15 3.95
C TYR A 39 9.20 -14.10 4.03
N PRO A 40 9.74 -14.58 2.90
CA PRO A 40 9.31 -14.29 1.53
C PRO A 40 8.02 -15.02 1.12
N LEU A 41 7.35 -14.53 0.07
CA LEU A 41 6.14 -15.16 -0.49
C LEU A 41 6.40 -16.53 -1.11
N TYR A 42 7.65 -16.81 -1.50
CA TYR A 42 8.10 -18.08 -2.03
C TYR A 42 9.57 -18.30 -1.69
N THR A 43 9.99 -19.56 -1.62
CA THR A 43 11.39 -19.91 -1.38
C THR A 43 12.14 -19.95 -2.71
N ALA A 44 13.00 -18.96 -2.97
CA ALA A 44 13.75 -18.86 -4.23
C ALA A 44 14.61 -20.11 -4.52
N ALA A 45 15.13 -20.78 -3.48
CA ALA A 45 15.92 -22.00 -3.62
C ALA A 45 15.11 -23.20 -4.16
N SER A 46 13.81 -23.28 -3.89
CA SER A 46 12.97 -24.41 -4.33
C SER A 46 12.28 -24.18 -5.67
N CYS A 47 12.31 -22.96 -6.22
CA CYS A 47 11.67 -22.67 -7.50
C CYS A 47 12.56 -23.16 -8.67
N PRO A 48 12.08 -24.08 -9.53
CA PRO A 48 12.86 -24.58 -10.66
C PRO A 48 12.87 -23.62 -11.86
N PHE A 49 11.96 -22.63 -11.88
CA PHE A 49 11.80 -21.68 -12.98
C PHE A 49 12.63 -20.41 -12.81
N VAL A 50 13.25 -20.19 -11.64
CA VAL A 50 14.15 -19.05 -11.43
C VAL A 50 15.45 -19.34 -12.17
N GLU A 51 15.73 -18.51 -13.17
CA GLU A 51 16.97 -18.59 -13.95
C GLU A 51 18.19 -18.39 -13.04
N HIS A 52 19.33 -18.92 -13.47
CA HIS A 52 20.55 -18.94 -12.68
C HIS A 52 20.97 -17.53 -12.25
N GLU A 53 20.85 -16.56 -13.15
CA GLU A 53 21.18 -15.14 -12.97
C GLU A 53 20.41 -14.51 -11.81
N PHE A 54 19.20 -14.99 -11.52
CA PHE A 54 18.33 -14.46 -10.47
C PHE A 54 18.35 -15.28 -9.17
N SER A 55 19.06 -16.42 -9.14
CA SER A 55 19.04 -17.35 -8.01
C SER A 55 20.10 -17.02 -6.94
N CYS A 56 20.03 -15.83 -6.33
CA CYS A 56 21.08 -15.33 -5.40
C CYS A 56 21.45 -16.33 -4.29
N VAL A 57 20.46 -17.01 -3.70
CA VAL A 57 20.69 -18.01 -2.63
C VAL A 57 21.46 -19.22 -3.16
N LYS A 58 21.08 -19.74 -4.34
CA LYS A 58 21.81 -20.85 -4.99
C LYS A 58 23.21 -20.41 -5.43
N ASN A 59 23.36 -19.13 -5.76
CA ASN A 59 24.63 -18.52 -6.17
C ASN A 59 25.53 -18.14 -4.97
N GLY A 60 25.16 -18.54 -3.75
CA GLY A 60 26.03 -18.43 -2.57
C GLY A 60 25.89 -17.14 -1.76
N ARG A 61 24.86 -16.32 -1.99
CA ARG A 61 24.60 -15.15 -1.15
C ARG A 61 24.23 -15.61 0.29
N PRO A 62 24.97 -15.17 1.32
CA PRO A 62 24.78 -15.68 2.68
C PRO A 62 23.69 -14.93 3.47
N ASP A 63 23.43 -13.66 3.16
CA ASP A 63 22.46 -12.84 3.86
C ASP A 63 21.05 -13.03 3.29
N LEU A 64 20.07 -13.30 4.16
CA LEU A 64 18.67 -13.53 3.77
C LEU A 64 17.73 -12.39 4.17
N GLY A 65 18.23 -11.35 4.87
CA GLY A 65 17.40 -10.26 5.38
C GLY A 65 16.65 -9.49 4.29
N TYR A 66 17.24 -9.38 3.09
CA TYR A 66 16.59 -8.72 1.95
C TYR A 66 15.26 -9.40 1.53
N THR A 67 15.09 -10.69 1.83
CA THR A 67 13.88 -11.46 1.48
C THR A 67 12.70 -11.17 2.41
N LYS A 68 12.94 -10.48 3.52
CA LYS A 68 11.96 -10.20 4.59
C LYS A 68 11.24 -8.85 4.44
N TYR A 69 11.63 -8.05 3.46
CA TYR A 69 11.00 -6.75 3.26
C TYR A 69 9.74 -6.84 2.39
N ARG A 70 8.68 -6.21 2.86
CA ARG A 70 7.43 -5.97 2.11
C ARG A 70 7.28 -4.47 1.87
N TRP A 71 6.75 -4.12 0.70
CA TRP A 71 6.35 -2.76 0.39
C TRP A 71 5.02 -2.42 1.08
N GLN A 72 4.98 -1.34 1.86
CA GLN A 72 3.78 -0.82 2.51
C GLN A 72 3.41 0.54 1.90
N PRO A 73 2.36 0.61 1.06
CA PRO A 73 1.84 1.87 0.55
C PRO A 73 1.34 2.80 1.65
N LEU A 74 1.30 4.10 1.35
CA LEU A 74 0.65 5.09 2.20
C LEU A 74 -0.88 4.97 2.06
N HIS A 75 -1.57 5.09 3.19
CA HIS A 75 -3.03 5.17 3.28
C HIS A 75 -3.81 3.91 2.86
N CYS A 76 -3.13 2.79 2.61
CA CYS A 76 -3.75 1.50 2.28
C CYS A 76 -2.80 0.31 2.48
N ASP A 77 -3.38 -0.88 2.48
CA ASP A 77 -2.67 -2.16 2.49
C ASP A 77 -2.77 -2.86 1.13
N LEU A 78 -1.73 -3.61 0.76
CA LEU A 78 -1.78 -4.49 -0.41
C LEU A 78 -2.59 -5.75 -0.05
N SER A 79 -3.61 -6.06 -0.85
CA SER A 79 -4.30 -7.35 -0.76
C SER A 79 -3.36 -8.47 -1.22
N ARG A 80 -3.33 -9.57 -0.46
CA ARG A 80 -2.47 -10.73 -0.70
C ARG A 80 -3.25 -11.88 -1.35
#